data_AF-A0A5E7BA57-F1
#
_entry.id   AF-A0A5E7BA57-F1
#
_cell.length_a   1.000
_cell.length_b   1.000
_cell.length_c   1.000
_cell.angle_alpha   90.00
_cell.angle_beta   90.00
_cell.angle_gamma   90.00
#
_symmetry.space_group_name_H-M   'P 1'
#
loop_
_entity.id
_entity.type
_entity.pdbx_description
1 polymer ?
#
loop_
_entity_poly.entity_id
_entity_poly.type
_entity_poly.pdbx_seq_one_letter_code
_entity_poly.pdbx_strand_id
1 'polypeptide(L)'
;MTRVFPIMAVLSVAMLSGCSDESKMKSVCTDILHGVAIDPSSVKINKVEVSEGKLSHLQALDRYSEAADGKIGDATKRYLSSLYEGGDGVSEIFTEVNYTANARSGIQRSSVLCSFIKPASSKPFLSSVTVNNRDIQGFALSMMLSGSKRPSGLGVDMKLN
;
A
#
# COMPACT_ATOMS: atom_id res chain seq x y z
N MET A 1 -40.94 -1.04 -43.37
CA MET A 1 -39.47 -1.21 -43.46
C MET A 1 -38.84 -0.56 -42.25
N THR A 2 -38.52 -1.34 -41.23
CA THR A 2 -37.98 -0.87 -39.95
C THR A 2 -36.48 -1.14 -39.94
N ARG A 3 -35.66 -0.08 -39.98
CA ARG A 3 -34.20 -0.19 -39.88
C ARG A 3 -33.81 -0.22 -38.41
N VAL A 4 -33.31 -1.35 -37.94
CA VAL A 4 -32.72 -1.52 -36.61
C VAL A 4 -31.21 -1.29 -36.76
N PHE A 5 -30.69 -0.25 -36.13
CA PHE A 5 -29.24 -0.03 -35.99
C PHE A 5 -28.73 -0.87 -34.82
N PRO A 6 -27.76 -1.78 -35.01
CA PRO A 6 -27.08 -2.41 -33.90
C PRO A 6 -26.05 -1.43 -33.31
N ILE A 7 -26.27 -1.01 -32.06
CA ILE A 7 -25.29 -0.28 -31.26
C ILE A 7 -24.13 -1.25 -30.99
N MET A 8 -23.00 -0.96 -31.61
CA MET A 8 -21.73 -1.65 -31.40
C MET A 8 -21.22 -1.28 -30.01
N ALA A 9 -21.48 -2.13 -29.02
CA ALA A 9 -20.91 -2.00 -27.68
C ALA A 9 -19.41 -2.30 -27.76
N VAL A 10 -18.59 -1.25 -27.79
CA VAL A 10 -17.14 -1.35 -27.60
C VAL A 10 -16.92 -1.63 -26.11
N LEU A 11 -16.82 -2.91 -25.76
CA LEU A 11 -16.41 -3.35 -24.43
C LEU A 11 -14.93 -3.01 -24.26
N SER A 12 -14.66 -2.08 -23.36
CA SER A 12 -13.34 -1.54 -23.01
C SER A 12 -12.43 -2.63 -22.44
N VAL A 13 -11.56 -3.22 -23.26
CA VAL A 13 -10.48 -4.10 -22.81
C VAL A 13 -9.27 -3.25 -22.45
N ALA A 14 -9.24 -2.64 -21.26
CA ALA A 14 -8.07 -1.86 -20.84
C ALA A 14 -7.90 -1.62 -19.32
N MET A 15 -8.19 -2.56 -18.40
CA MET A 15 -7.88 -2.33 -16.96
C MET A 15 -7.57 -3.59 -16.12
N LEU A 16 -6.90 -4.62 -16.66
CA LEU A 16 -6.61 -5.84 -15.87
C LEU A 16 -5.28 -5.84 -15.11
N SER A 17 -4.35 -4.93 -15.41
CA SER A 17 -3.06 -4.86 -14.72
C SER A 17 -3.12 -4.13 -13.36
N GLY A 18 -4.06 -3.20 -13.16
CA GLY A 18 -4.21 -2.45 -11.90
C GLY A 18 -4.92 -3.22 -10.78
N CYS A 19 -5.87 -4.09 -11.12
CA CYS A 19 -6.63 -4.85 -10.12
C CYS A 19 -5.77 -5.86 -9.34
N SER A 20 -4.71 -6.40 -9.95
CA SER A 20 -3.84 -7.37 -9.29
C SER A 20 -2.96 -6.72 -8.21
N ASP A 21 -2.46 -5.50 -8.43
CA ASP A 21 -1.67 -4.81 -7.41
C ASP A 21 -2.57 -4.34 -6.27
N GLU A 22 -3.73 -3.77 -6.60
CA GLU A 22 -4.70 -3.28 -5.61
C GLU A 22 -5.19 -4.39 -4.68
N SER A 23 -5.61 -5.53 -5.23
CA SER A 23 -6.04 -6.68 -4.41
C SER A 23 -4.92 -7.21 -3.50
N LYS A 24 -3.67 -7.21 -3.97
CA LYS A 24 -2.50 -7.57 -3.16
C LYS A 24 -2.26 -6.57 -2.03
N MET A 25 -2.31 -5.26 -2.29
CA MET A 25 -2.14 -4.23 -1.26
C MET A 25 -3.23 -4.32 -0.18
N LYS A 26 -4.49 -4.54 -0.59
CA LYS A 26 -5.61 -4.81 0.33
C LYS A 26 -5.36 -6.05 1.19
N SER A 27 -4.88 -7.14 0.59
CA SER A 27 -4.54 -8.37 1.31
C SER A 27 -3.42 -8.15 2.32
N VAL A 28 -2.33 -7.48 1.91
CA VAL A 28 -1.19 -7.18 2.79
C VAL A 28 -1.65 -6.34 3.99
N CYS A 29 -2.43 -5.29 3.76
CA CYS A 29 -2.89 -4.43 4.84
C CYS A 29 -3.86 -5.14 5.79
N THR A 30 -4.69 -6.05 5.26
CA THR A 30 -5.59 -6.90 6.06
C THR A 30 -4.81 -7.92 6.90
N ASP A 31 -3.79 -8.56 6.33
CA ASP A 31 -2.91 -9.49 7.05
C ASP A 31 -2.19 -8.76 8.20
N ILE A 32 -1.72 -7.54 7.96
CA ILE A 32 -1.11 -6.68 8.98
C ILE A 32 -2.11 -6.37 10.10
N LEU A 33 -3.34 -5.95 9.76
CA LEU A 33 -4.41 -5.72 10.74
C LEU A 33 -4.61 -6.95 11.63
N HIS A 34 -4.73 -8.15 11.06
CA HIS A 34 -4.89 -9.36 11.85
C HIS A 34 -3.65 -9.71 12.69
N GLY A 35 -2.45 -9.30 12.25
CA GLY A 35 -1.22 -9.46 13.02
C GLY A 35 -1.10 -8.52 14.23
N VAL A 36 -1.73 -7.34 14.18
CA VAL A 36 -1.61 -6.31 15.23
C VAL A 36 -2.85 -6.20 16.12
N ALA A 37 -3.97 -6.81 15.75
CA ALA A 37 -5.19 -6.84 16.57
C ALA A 37 -4.99 -7.64 17.86
N ILE A 38 -5.58 -7.15 18.97
CA ILE A 38 -5.54 -7.83 20.28
C ILE A 38 -6.19 -9.21 20.21
N ASP A 39 -7.35 -9.28 19.54
CA ASP A 39 -8.07 -10.52 19.26
C ASP A 39 -8.41 -10.54 17.75
N PRO A 40 -7.56 -11.20 16.94
CA PRO A 40 -7.74 -11.27 15.50
C PRO A 40 -9.08 -11.91 15.08
N SER A 41 -9.63 -12.80 15.90
CA SER A 41 -10.89 -13.50 15.60
C SER A 41 -12.12 -12.59 15.73
N SER A 42 -12.00 -11.50 16.48
CA SER A 42 -13.05 -10.50 16.66
C SER A 42 -13.09 -9.42 15.57
N VAL A 43 -12.10 -9.41 14.67
CA VAL A 43 -11.96 -8.36 13.66
C VAL A 43 -13.07 -8.48 12.62
N LYS A 44 -13.87 -7.42 12.51
CA LYS A 44 -14.84 -7.22 11.44
C LYS A 44 -14.41 -6.04 10.57
N ILE A 45 -14.00 -6.33 9.34
CA ILE A 45 -13.67 -5.31 8.35
C ILE A 45 -14.96 -4.64 7.90
N ASN A 46 -15.02 -3.31 8.06
CA ASN A 46 -16.16 -2.50 7.67
C ASN A 46 -16.00 -1.99 6.24
N LYS A 47 -14.78 -1.55 5.88
CA LYS A 47 -14.46 -0.94 4.58
C LYS A 47 -12.97 -1.03 4.30
N VAL A 48 -12.60 -1.19 3.03
CA VAL A 48 -11.22 -1.07 2.57
C VAL A 48 -11.18 -0.04 1.44
N GLU A 49 -10.38 1.00 1.62
CA GLU A 49 -10.21 2.08 0.65
C GLU A 49 -8.77 2.08 0.13
N VAL A 50 -8.63 2.38 -1.16
CA VAL A 50 -7.31 2.55 -1.78
C VAL A 50 -7.30 3.89 -2.50
N SER A 51 -6.26 4.67 -2.26
CA SER A 51 -6.00 5.93 -2.97
C SER A 51 -4.57 5.95 -3.48
N GLU A 52 -4.35 6.59 -4.62
CA GLU A 52 -3.04 6.75 -5.23
C GLU A 52 -2.79 8.23 -5.52
N GLY A 53 -1.57 8.70 -5.23
CA GLY A 53 -1.12 10.04 -5.56
C GLY A 53 0.30 10.04 -6.10
N LYS A 54 0.55 10.83 -7.15
CA LYS A 54 1.92 11.05 -7.64
C LYS A 54 2.67 11.93 -6.66
N LEU A 55 3.91 11.55 -6.35
CA LEU A 55 4.83 12.33 -5.53
C LEU A 55 5.63 13.28 -6.42
N SER A 56 5.91 14.48 -5.91
CA SER A 56 7.01 15.29 -6.44
C SER A 56 8.36 14.64 -6.13
N HIS A 57 9.41 15.07 -6.82
CA HIS A 57 10.75 14.52 -6.60
C HIS A 57 11.21 14.67 -5.14
N LEU A 58 10.97 15.83 -4.51
CA LEU A 58 11.30 16.03 -3.10
C LEU A 58 10.50 15.11 -2.17
N GLN A 59 9.20 14.97 -2.40
CA GLN A 59 8.38 14.05 -1.62
C GLN A 59 8.85 12.59 -1.77
N ALA A 60 9.25 12.17 -2.98
CA ALA A 60 9.79 10.83 -3.17
C ALA A 60 11.09 10.62 -2.38
N LEU A 61 12.00 11.59 -2.38
CA LEU A 61 13.22 11.53 -1.58
C LEU A 61 12.91 11.41 -0.08
N ASP A 62 11.97 12.21 0.42
CA ASP A 62 11.55 12.18 1.83
C ASP A 62 10.94 10.82 2.19
N ARG A 63 10.04 10.29 1.37
CA ARG A 63 9.40 8.98 1.59
C ARG A 63 10.39 7.82 1.58
N TYR A 64 11.36 7.82 0.66
CA TYR A 64 12.40 6.81 0.65
C TYR A 64 13.35 6.95 1.85
N SER A 65 13.59 8.18 2.31
CA SER A 65 14.37 8.45 3.52
C SER A 65 13.65 7.91 4.75
N GLU A 66 12.36 8.20 4.92
CA GLU A 66 11.51 7.68 6.00
C GLU A 66 11.48 6.15 6.03
N ALA A 67 11.30 5.52 4.87
CA ALA A 67 11.30 4.07 4.73
C ALA A 67 12.67 3.42 5.04
N ALA A 68 13.77 4.20 4.98
CA ALA A 68 15.13 3.75 5.23
C ALA A 68 15.74 4.33 6.52
N ASP A 69 14.91 4.72 7.50
CA ASP A 69 15.35 5.31 8.79
C ASP A 69 16.30 6.52 8.61
N GLY A 70 16.00 7.37 7.63
CA GLY A 70 16.78 8.55 7.28
C GLY A 70 18.02 8.28 6.42
N LYS A 71 18.30 7.03 6.05
CA LYS A 71 19.56 6.61 5.42
C LYS A 71 19.40 6.28 3.94
N ILE A 72 18.98 7.26 3.15
CA ILE A 72 18.94 7.11 1.70
C ILE A 72 20.32 7.31 1.06
N GLY A 73 20.85 6.26 0.43
CA GLY A 73 22.15 6.30 -0.26
C GLY A 73 22.14 7.12 -1.56
N ASP A 74 23.30 7.63 -1.96
CA ASP A 74 23.42 8.46 -3.16
C ASP A 74 23.01 7.73 -4.46
N ALA A 75 23.18 6.41 -4.51
CA ALA A 75 22.69 5.61 -5.62
C ALA A 75 21.17 5.69 -5.76
N THR A 76 20.43 5.59 -4.64
CA THR A 76 18.96 5.72 -4.63
C THR A 76 18.54 7.13 -5.00
N LYS A 77 19.25 8.16 -4.49
CA LYS A 77 18.99 9.56 -4.88
C LYS A 77 19.15 9.77 -6.39
N ARG A 78 20.26 9.28 -6.97
CA ARG A 78 20.51 9.36 -8.43
C ARG A 78 19.47 8.59 -9.24
N TYR A 79 19.07 7.41 -8.76
CA TYR A 79 17.99 6.64 -9.39
C TYR A 79 16.69 7.44 -9.42
N LEU A 80 16.28 8.02 -8.28
CA LEU A 80 15.08 8.87 -8.22
C LEU A 80 15.20 10.07 -9.15
N SER A 81 16.32 10.80 -9.16
CA SER A 81 16.54 11.90 -10.10
C SER A 81 16.37 11.43 -11.55
N SER A 82 16.95 10.29 -11.92
CA SER A 82 16.86 9.76 -13.30
C SER A 82 15.44 9.38 -13.71
N LEU A 83 14.61 8.90 -12.79
CA LEU A 83 13.18 8.65 -13.07
C LEU A 83 12.49 9.96 -13.45
N TYR A 84 12.61 10.97 -12.58
CA TYR A 84 11.93 12.27 -12.77
C TYR A 84 12.45 13.01 -14.01
N GLU A 85 13.75 12.94 -14.31
CA GLU A 85 14.33 13.48 -15.54
C GLU A 85 13.82 12.76 -16.80
N GLY A 86 13.56 11.45 -16.72
CA GLY A 86 12.96 10.66 -17.79
C GLY A 86 11.45 10.86 -17.96
N GLY A 87 10.81 11.69 -17.12
CA GLY A 87 9.36 11.89 -17.09
C GLY A 87 8.58 10.79 -16.37
N ASP A 88 9.29 9.79 -15.83
CA ASP A 88 8.75 8.75 -14.97
C ASP A 88 8.70 9.24 -13.51
N GLY A 89 7.66 8.83 -12.79
CA GLY A 89 7.42 9.32 -11.42
C GLY A 89 7.47 8.21 -10.38
N VAL A 90 7.29 8.63 -9.13
CA VAL A 90 6.94 7.76 -8.03
C VAL A 90 5.53 8.09 -7.59
N SER A 91 4.70 7.06 -7.40
CA SER A 91 3.40 7.18 -6.75
C SER A 91 3.49 6.67 -5.31
N GLU A 92 2.69 7.26 -4.43
CA GLU A 92 2.36 6.72 -3.12
C GLU A 92 0.92 6.19 -3.17
N ILE A 93 0.72 4.98 -2.66
CA ILE A 93 -0.57 4.30 -2.62
C ILE A 93 -0.91 4.05 -1.16
N PHE A 94 -2.06 4.55 -0.72
CA PHE A 94 -2.57 4.34 0.62
C PHE A 94 -3.68 3.29 0.58
N THR A 95 -3.57 2.29 1.44
CA THR A 95 -4.65 1.32 1.69
C THR A 95 -5.12 1.50 3.13
N GLU A 96 -6.35 1.96 3.30
CA GLU A 96 -6.98 2.10 4.62
C GLU A 96 -7.98 0.97 4.86
N VAL A 97 -7.79 0.24 5.95
CA VAL A 97 -8.72 -0.79 6.41
C VAL A 97 -9.43 -0.28 7.65
N ASN A 98 -10.71 0.07 7.49
CA ASN A 98 -11.60 0.44 8.58
C ASN A 98 -12.21 -0.83 9.19
N TYR A 99 -12.09 -1.00 10.51
CA TYR A 99 -12.53 -2.23 11.18
C TYR A 99 -13.16 -1.97 12.54
N THR A 100 -13.86 -2.99 13.03
CA THR A 100 -14.39 -3.06 14.39
C THR A 100 -13.78 -4.30 15.06
N ALA A 101 -13.27 -4.20 16.28
CA ALA A 101 -12.70 -5.34 17.01
C ALA A 101 -12.85 -5.20 18.52
N ASN A 102 -12.61 -6.30 19.24
CA ASN A 102 -12.47 -6.28 20.69
C ASN A 102 -11.20 -5.52 21.09
N ALA A 103 -11.36 -4.59 22.02
CA ALA A 103 -10.33 -3.84 22.70
C ALA A 103 -10.45 -4.06 24.22
N ARG A 104 -9.45 -3.59 24.99
CA ARG A 104 -9.45 -3.73 26.46
C ARG A 104 -10.69 -3.13 27.14
N SER A 105 -11.31 -2.13 26.52
CA SER A 105 -12.50 -1.43 27.04
C SER A 105 -13.81 -1.81 26.31
N GLY A 106 -13.84 -2.95 25.61
CA GLY A 106 -15.01 -3.40 24.84
C GLY A 106 -14.80 -3.32 23.33
N ILE A 107 -15.88 -3.20 22.56
CA ILE A 107 -15.82 -3.17 21.09
C ILE A 107 -15.52 -1.75 20.60
N GLN A 108 -14.50 -1.58 19.76
CA GLN A 108 -14.09 -0.27 19.23
C GLN A 108 -13.94 -0.30 17.71
N ARG A 109 -14.26 0.83 17.06
CA ARG A 109 -13.94 1.11 15.66
C ARG A 109 -12.58 1.78 15.56
N SER A 110 -11.76 1.32 14.61
CA SER A 110 -10.43 1.86 14.34
C SER A 110 -10.08 1.66 12.86
N SER A 111 -8.93 2.17 12.44
CA SER A 111 -8.37 1.93 11.11
C SER A 111 -6.88 1.57 11.17
N VAL A 112 -6.44 0.85 10.14
CA VAL A 112 -5.03 0.63 9.82
C VAL A 112 -4.79 1.25 8.46
N LEU A 113 -3.75 2.08 8.35
CA LEU A 113 -3.33 2.69 7.10
C LEU A 113 -2.00 2.09 6.67
N CYS A 114 -1.94 1.53 5.47
CA CYS A 114 -0.70 1.03 4.89
C CYS A 114 -0.30 1.95 3.73
N SER A 115 0.91 2.50 3.77
CA SER A 115 1.48 3.24 2.65
C SER A 115 2.41 2.35 1.83
N PHE A 116 2.26 2.42 0.51
CA PHE A 116 3.10 1.74 -0.45
C PHE A 116 3.73 2.75 -1.41
N ILE A 117 5.02 2.60 -1.67
CA ILE A 117 5.73 3.40 -2.67
C ILE A 117 5.82 2.59 -3.96
N LYS A 118 5.41 3.17 -5.09
CA LYS A 118 5.42 2.56 -6.42
C LYS A 118 6.21 3.42 -7.42
N PRO A 119 7.45 3.04 -7.75
CA PRO A 119 8.15 3.63 -8.90
C PRO A 119 7.49 3.21 -10.21
N ALA A 120 7.51 4.06 -11.24
CA ALA A 120 6.84 3.82 -12.53
C ALA A 120 7.11 2.44 -13.15
N SER A 121 8.35 1.94 -13.03
CA SER A 121 8.80 0.67 -13.62
C SER A 121 9.09 -0.42 -12.58
N SER A 122 8.54 -0.32 -11.37
CA SER A 122 8.79 -1.30 -10.30
C SER A 122 7.51 -1.67 -9.54
N LYS A 123 7.56 -2.82 -8.87
CA LYS A 123 6.46 -3.24 -7.99
C LYS A 123 6.36 -2.32 -6.78
N PRO A 124 5.14 -2.04 -6.29
CA PRO A 124 4.97 -1.31 -5.04
C PRO A 124 5.66 -2.03 -3.89
N PHE A 125 6.14 -1.29 -2.90
CA PHE A 125 6.65 -1.86 -1.65
C PHE A 125 6.05 -1.12 -0.45
N LEU A 126 5.84 -1.85 0.65
CA LEU A 126 5.29 -1.28 1.88
C LEU A 126 6.35 -0.37 2.53
N SER A 127 6.03 0.91 2.69
CA SER A 127 6.93 1.91 3.27
C SER A 127 6.62 2.19 4.75
N SER A 128 5.34 2.26 5.09
CA SER A 128 4.89 2.52 6.45
C SER A 128 3.53 1.93 6.75
N VAL A 129 3.26 1.76 8.03
CA VAL A 129 1.98 1.29 8.58
C VAL A 129 1.60 2.18 9.75
N THR A 130 0.42 2.79 9.70
CA THR A 130 -0.18 3.52 10.82
C THR A 130 -1.19 2.64 11.54
N VAL A 131 -0.96 2.38 12.83
CA VAL A 131 -1.88 1.64 13.71
C VAL A 131 -2.02 2.43 15.01
N ASN A 132 -3.25 2.64 15.49
CA ASN A 132 -3.53 3.39 16.72
C ASN A 132 -2.82 4.75 16.77
N ASN A 133 -2.86 5.50 15.66
CA ASN A 133 -2.24 6.82 15.51
C ASN A 133 -0.71 6.82 15.67
N ARG A 134 -0.05 5.67 15.44
CA ARG A 134 1.41 5.54 15.44
C ARG A 134 1.88 5.06 14.08
N ASP A 135 2.76 5.82 13.48
CA ASP A 135 3.42 5.45 12.23
C ASP A 135 4.62 4.53 12.53
N ILE A 136 4.65 3.40 11.83
CA ILE A 136 5.67 2.37 11.94
C ILE A 136 6.34 2.24 10.57
N GLN A 137 7.64 2.51 10.50
CA GLN A 137 8.43 2.51 9.28
C GLN A 137 9.82 1.92 9.51
N GLY A 138 10.60 1.73 8.43
CA GLY A 138 12.00 1.29 8.47
C GLY A 138 12.23 0.04 9.32
N PHE A 139 13.20 0.10 10.23
CA PHE A 139 13.55 -1.04 11.07
C PHE A 139 12.41 -1.49 11.99
N ALA A 140 11.63 -0.56 12.54
CA ALA A 140 10.49 -0.89 13.40
C ALA A 140 9.41 -1.67 12.63
N LEU A 141 9.17 -1.29 11.37
CA LEU A 141 8.26 -2.01 10.48
C LEU A 141 8.78 -3.42 10.19
N SER A 142 10.08 -3.55 9.90
CA SER A 142 10.71 -4.84 9.68
C SER A 142 10.60 -5.77 10.90
N MET A 143 10.77 -5.24 12.12
CA MET A 143 10.57 -5.99 13.36
C MET A 143 9.11 -6.41 13.56
N MET A 144 8.16 -5.50 13.35
CA MET A 144 6.73 -5.79 13.46
C MET A 144 6.31 -6.95 12.54
N LEU A 145 6.81 -6.96 11.31
CA LEU A 145 6.50 -8.00 10.30
C LEU A 145 7.25 -9.31 10.53
N SER A 146 8.34 -9.29 11.31
CA SER A 146 9.08 -10.49 11.70
C SER A 146 8.45 -11.18 12.92
N GLY A 147 7.82 -10.42 13.82
CA GLY A 147 7.12 -10.94 15.00
C GLY A 147 5.67 -11.36 14.76
N SER A 148 5.06 -10.90 13.68
CA SER A 148 3.73 -11.33 13.21
C SER A 148 3.86 -12.47 12.18
N LYS A 149 2.78 -13.23 11.93
CA LYS A 149 2.76 -14.11 10.73
C LYS A 149 3.00 -13.21 9.52
N ARG A 150 4.18 -13.30 8.93
CA ARG A 150 4.60 -12.51 7.77
C ARG A 150 3.45 -12.50 6.74
N PRO A 151 2.93 -11.32 6.35
CA PRO A 151 1.84 -11.24 5.39
C PRO A 151 2.20 -12.02 4.14
N SER A 152 1.28 -12.83 3.64
CA SER A 152 1.56 -13.78 2.55
C SER A 152 1.97 -13.07 1.25
N GLY A 153 1.58 -11.81 1.08
CA GLY A 153 2.00 -10.93 -0.01
C GLY A 153 3.35 -10.22 0.17
N LEU A 154 3.94 -10.23 1.38
CA LEU A 154 5.26 -9.65 1.67
C LEU A 154 6.35 -10.71 1.55
N GLY A 155 7.07 -10.74 0.43
CA GLY A 155 8.13 -11.72 0.19
C GLY A 155 8.54 -11.83 -1.27
N VAL A 156 7.72 -12.48 -2.10
CA VAL A 156 8.09 -12.84 -3.48
C VAL A 156 7.95 -11.67 -4.46
N ASP A 157 7.10 -10.69 -4.12
CA ASP A 157 6.70 -9.58 -5.00
C ASP A 157 6.94 -8.16 -4.43
N MET A 158 7.00 -8.01 -3.11
CA MET A 158 7.18 -6.72 -2.42
C MET A 158 8.31 -6.84 -1.41
N LYS A 159 9.33 -5.99 -1.55
CA LYS A 159 10.50 -5.96 -0.64
C LYS A 159 10.19 -5.10 0.59
N LEU A 160 10.75 -5.48 1.74
CA LEU A 160 11.07 -4.50 2.78
C LEU A 160 12.35 -3.82 2.33
N ASN A 161 12.41 -2.50 2.44
CA ASN A 161 13.64 -1.77 2.14
C ASN A 161 14.68 -2.02 3.25
#